data_AF-A0A1T4Y1J0-F1
#
_entry.id   AF-A0A1T4Y1J0-F1
#
_cell.length_a   1.000
_cell.length_b   1.000
_cell.length_c   1.000
_cell.angle_alpha   90.00
_cell.angle_beta   90.00
_cell.angle_gamma   90.00
#
_symmetry.space_group_name_H-M   'P 1'
#
loop_
_entity.id
_entity.type
_entity.pdbx_description
1 polymer ?
#
loop_
_entity_poly.entity_id
_entity_poly.type
_entity_poly.pdbx_seq_one_letter_code
_entity_poly.pdbx_strand_id
1 'polypeptide(L)'
;MTGSIPPGARSEPTDVARMHRHVRQWLILFIVGLVVSGVTAFPLELELRLGAAVLHAGWSPFPQIAPDLVMWVDRVHAALVDTYGRYPFMAYGTDWLAFAHLVIAVAFIGPLRDPVRNVWVIQFGMIACVGVVPLALIAGGIRGIPLGWQLLDMSFGVIGIIPLVVVYRLIRRIEQAQAALPVL
;
A
#
# COMPACT_ATOMS: atom_id res chain seq x y z
N MET A 1 23.89 51.07 -13.98
CA MET A 1 22.67 50.31 -13.63
C MET A 1 23.05 48.84 -13.48
N THR A 2 23.52 48.47 -12.29
CA THR A 2 23.85 47.10 -11.93
C THR A 2 22.56 46.38 -11.57
N GLY A 3 22.06 45.55 -12.49
CA GLY A 3 20.90 44.70 -12.24
C GLY A 3 21.24 43.68 -11.17
N SER A 4 20.69 43.87 -9.97
CA SER A 4 20.66 42.86 -8.92
C SER A 4 19.86 41.66 -9.44
N ILE A 5 20.54 40.54 -9.65
CA ILE A 5 19.93 39.23 -9.84
C ILE A 5 19.06 38.97 -8.59
N PRO A 6 17.74 38.70 -8.71
CA PRO A 6 16.92 38.40 -7.54
C PRO A 6 17.49 37.17 -6.84
N PRO A 7 17.47 37.10 -5.50
CA PRO A 7 17.96 35.94 -4.78
C PRO A 7 17.08 34.73 -5.15
N GLY A 8 17.52 33.97 -6.14
CA GLY A 8 17.06 32.61 -6.35
C GLY A 8 17.38 31.86 -5.06
N ALA A 9 16.34 31.47 -4.33
CA ALA A 9 16.45 30.84 -3.02
C ALA A 9 17.34 29.58 -3.16
N ARG A 10 18.61 29.72 -2.80
CA ARG A 10 19.49 28.56 -2.59
C ARG A 10 18.85 27.76 -1.47
N SER A 11 18.38 26.56 -1.77
CA SER A 11 17.87 25.66 -0.74
C SER A 11 18.99 25.38 0.25
N GLU A 12 18.79 25.70 1.52
CA GLU A 12 19.81 25.45 2.53
C GLU A 12 20.04 23.93 2.69
N PRO A 13 21.27 23.48 3.01
CA PRO A 13 21.56 22.05 3.23
C PRO A 13 20.64 21.38 4.27
N THR A 14 20.13 22.17 5.21
CA THR A 14 19.16 21.78 6.24
C THR A 14 17.78 21.42 5.67
N ASP A 15 17.37 22.06 4.57
CA ASP A 15 16.11 21.78 3.87
C ASP A 15 16.18 20.45 3.11
N VAL A 16 17.29 20.18 2.42
CA VAL A 16 17.50 18.90 1.72
C VAL A 16 17.51 17.74 2.72
N ALA A 17 18.23 17.89 3.83
CA ALA A 17 18.24 16.89 4.90
C ALA A 17 16.84 16.67 5.51
N ARG A 18 16.05 17.74 5.69
CA ARG A 18 14.65 17.66 6.12
C ARG A 18 13.80 16.90 5.10
N MET A 19 13.93 17.16 3.80
CA MET A 19 13.20 16.44 2.75
C MET A 19 13.54 14.95 2.75
N HIS A 20 14.81 14.58 2.88
CA HIS A 20 15.21 13.17 3.00
C HIS A 20 14.58 12.47 4.20
N ARG A 21 14.45 13.14 5.36
CA ARG A 21 13.76 12.58 6.53
C ARG A 21 12.28 12.31 6.25
N HIS A 22 11.58 13.26 5.61
CA HIS A 22 10.17 13.08 5.25
C HIS A 22 9.99 11.95 4.23
N VAL A 23 10.87 11.86 3.22
CA VAL A 23 10.87 10.73 2.27
C VAL A 23 10.97 9.40 3.02
N ARG A 24 11.91 9.27 3.96
CA ARG A 24 12.08 8.05 4.74
C ARG A 24 10.85 7.71 5.59
N GLN A 25 10.22 8.70 6.23
CA GLN A 25 9.02 8.48 7.04
C GLN A 25 7.85 7.95 6.19
N TRP A 26 7.59 8.59 5.05
CA TRP A 26 6.53 8.15 4.13
C TRP A 26 6.82 6.77 3.52
N LEU A 27 8.07 6.49 3.18
CA LEU A 27 8.47 5.17 2.71
C LEU A 27 8.31 4.09 3.78
N ILE A 28 8.71 4.36 5.03
CA ILE A 28 8.50 3.42 6.13
C ILE A 28 7.01 3.16 6.34
N LEU A 29 6.17 4.20 6.34
CA LEU A 29 4.73 4.04 6.44
C LEU A 29 4.18 3.13 5.33
N PHE A 30 4.59 3.37 4.08
CA PHE A 30 4.18 2.54 2.94
C PHE A 30 4.66 1.09 3.09
N ILE A 31 5.92 0.87 3.45
CA ILE A 31 6.50 -0.46 3.65
C ILE A 31 5.77 -1.21 4.76
N VAL A 32 5.49 -0.56 5.89
CA VAL A 32 4.76 -1.18 7.00
C VAL A 32 3.35 -1.57 6.54
N GLY A 33 2.64 -0.69 5.84
CA GLY A 33 1.33 -1.00 5.28
C GLY A 33 1.36 -2.21 4.33
N LEU A 34 2.38 -2.26 3.45
CA LEU A 34 2.57 -3.38 2.53
C LEU A 34 2.90 -4.70 3.26
N VAL A 35 3.74 -4.67 4.28
CA VAL A 35 4.07 -5.83 5.11
C VAL A 35 2.84 -6.32 5.87
N VAL A 36 2.09 -5.42 6.52
CA VAL A 36 0.86 -5.77 7.24
C VAL A 36 -0.14 -6.39 6.27
N SER A 37 -0.38 -5.77 5.12
CA SER A 37 -1.24 -6.30 4.07
C SER A 37 -0.80 -7.69 3.59
N GLY A 38 0.50 -7.93 3.44
CA GLY A 38 1.02 -9.25 3.09
C GLY A 38 0.81 -10.29 4.19
N VAL A 39 1.18 -9.96 5.42
CA VAL A 39 1.15 -10.89 6.56
C VAL A 39 -0.28 -11.33 6.88
N THR A 40 -1.28 -10.47 6.69
CA THR A 40 -2.70 -10.82 6.90
C THR A 40 -3.19 -12.01 6.05
N ALA A 41 -2.54 -12.29 4.92
CA ALA A 41 -2.89 -13.43 4.09
C ALA A 41 -2.43 -14.79 4.66
N PHE A 42 -1.49 -14.84 5.60
CA PHE A 42 -1.06 -16.10 6.24
C PHE A 42 -2.17 -16.68 7.15
N PRO A 43 -2.68 -15.97 8.17
CA PRO A 43 -3.74 -16.47 9.04
C PRO A 43 -5.14 -16.07 8.53
N LEU A 44 -5.39 -16.12 7.21
CA LEU A 44 -6.61 -15.55 6.60
C LEU A 44 -7.92 -16.08 7.23
N GLU A 45 -8.01 -17.38 7.52
CA GLU A 45 -9.19 -17.97 8.19
C GLU A 45 -9.37 -17.40 9.59
N LEU A 46 -8.28 -17.33 10.38
CA LEU A 46 -8.31 -16.83 11.74
C LEU A 46 -8.72 -15.36 11.79
N GLU A 47 -8.17 -14.54 10.90
CA GLU A 47 -8.53 -13.12 10.81
C GLU A 47 -10.00 -12.93 10.43
N LEU A 48 -10.50 -13.70 9.46
CA LEU A 48 -11.92 -13.65 9.10
C LEU A 48 -12.84 -14.18 10.21
N ARG A 49 -12.42 -15.19 10.97
CA ARG A 49 -13.15 -15.67 12.15
C ARG A 49 -13.30 -14.58 13.20
N LEU A 50 -12.21 -13.87 13.49
CA LEU A 50 -12.21 -12.75 14.44
C LEU A 50 -13.04 -11.58 13.89
N GLY A 51 -12.90 -11.28 12.60
CA GLY A 51 -13.69 -10.27 11.91
C GLY A 51 -15.20 -10.56 11.97
N ALA A 52 -15.62 -11.78 11.67
CA ALA A 52 -17.00 -12.22 11.79
C ALA A 52 -17.51 -12.08 13.24
N ALA A 53 -16.73 -12.51 14.22
CA ALA A 53 -17.10 -12.37 15.64
C ALA A 53 -17.29 -10.90 16.06
N VAL A 54 -16.46 -9.98 15.55
CA VAL A 54 -16.61 -8.55 15.77
C VAL A 54 -17.86 -8.00 15.07
N LEU A 55 -18.13 -8.40 13.83
CA LEU A 55 -19.31 -7.95 13.09
C LEU A 55 -20.62 -8.39 13.76
N HIS A 56 -20.64 -9.55 14.40
CA HIS A 56 -21.80 -10.09 15.13
C HIS A 56 -21.83 -9.72 16.62
N ALA A 57 -20.85 -8.97 17.13
CA ALA A 57 -20.84 -8.57 18.53
C ALA A 57 -22.07 -7.71 18.86
N GLY A 58 -22.62 -7.82 20.07
CA GLY A 58 -23.87 -7.12 20.44
C GLY A 58 -23.82 -5.60 20.37
N TRP A 59 -22.62 -5.01 20.33
CA TRP A 59 -22.39 -3.56 20.15
C TRP A 59 -22.19 -3.15 18.68
N SER A 60 -22.06 -4.11 17.76
CA SER A 60 -21.78 -3.87 16.35
C SER A 60 -23.04 -3.37 15.64
N PRO A 61 -22.98 -2.23 14.92
CA PRO A 61 -24.10 -1.72 14.13
C PRO A 61 -24.18 -2.37 12.73
N PHE A 62 -23.14 -3.11 12.33
CA PHE A 62 -22.99 -3.65 10.96
C PHE A 62 -24.11 -4.59 10.51
N PRO A 63 -24.69 -5.46 11.36
CA PRO A 63 -25.82 -6.28 10.97
C PRO A 63 -27.04 -5.47 10.51
N GLN A 64 -27.21 -4.24 11.01
CA GLN A 64 -28.33 -3.37 10.65
C GLN A 64 -27.98 -2.41 9.51
N ILE A 65 -26.77 -1.84 9.49
CA ILE A 65 -26.38 -0.80 8.51
C ILE A 65 -25.74 -1.38 7.24
N ALA A 66 -25.15 -2.57 7.31
CA ALA A 66 -24.44 -3.20 6.21
C ALA A 66 -24.62 -4.75 6.23
N PRO A 67 -25.87 -5.25 6.19
CA PRO A 67 -26.15 -6.68 6.30
C PRO A 67 -25.46 -7.52 5.21
N ASP A 68 -25.35 -6.99 4.00
CA ASP A 68 -24.70 -7.68 2.88
C ASP A 68 -23.19 -7.90 3.11
N LEU A 69 -22.52 -6.96 3.80
CA LEU A 69 -21.11 -7.11 4.16
C LEU A 69 -20.94 -8.22 5.18
N VAL A 70 -21.81 -8.25 6.21
CA VAL A 70 -21.78 -9.29 7.25
C VAL A 70 -22.02 -10.67 6.63
N MET A 71 -23.06 -10.80 5.81
CA MET A 71 -23.35 -12.05 5.10
C MET A 71 -22.20 -12.50 4.18
N TRP A 72 -21.52 -11.54 3.53
CA TRP A 72 -20.39 -11.86 2.68
C TRP A 72 -19.19 -12.35 3.49
N VAL A 73 -18.86 -11.69 4.61
CA VAL A 73 -17.79 -12.14 5.52
C VAL A 73 -18.07 -13.54 6.06
N ASP A 74 -19.30 -13.79 6.51
CA ASP A 74 -19.72 -15.11 7.00
C ASP A 74 -19.59 -16.19 5.92
N ARG A 75 -19.99 -15.86 4.68
CA ARG A 75 -19.85 -16.76 3.53
C ARG A 75 -18.39 -17.11 3.25
N VAL A 76 -17.50 -16.12 3.21
CA VAL A 76 -16.07 -16.34 2.94
C VAL A 76 -15.43 -17.13 4.08
N HIS A 77 -15.75 -16.80 5.34
CA HIS A 77 -15.25 -17.54 6.50
C HIS A 77 -15.67 -19.01 6.45
N ALA A 78 -16.97 -19.28 6.24
CA ALA A 78 -17.47 -20.65 6.12
C ALA A 78 -16.79 -21.42 4.96
N ALA A 79 -16.60 -20.77 3.81
CA ALA A 79 -15.92 -21.38 2.67
C ALA A 79 -14.44 -21.71 2.96
N LEU A 80 -13.73 -20.85 3.70
CA LEU A 80 -12.34 -21.10 4.10
C LEU A 80 -12.25 -22.26 5.10
N VAL A 81 -13.12 -22.32 6.11
CA VAL A 81 -13.15 -23.41 7.09
C VAL A 81 -13.36 -24.76 6.37
N ASP A 82 -14.35 -24.82 5.49
CA ASP A 82 -14.68 -26.02 4.73
C ASP A 82 -13.55 -26.41 3.75
N THR A 83 -12.98 -25.44 3.03
CA THR A 83 -11.90 -25.68 2.07
C THR A 83 -10.60 -26.09 2.78
N TYR A 84 -10.17 -25.39 3.82
CA TYR A 84 -8.92 -25.69 4.52
C TYR A 84 -9.04 -26.97 5.35
N GLY A 85 -10.23 -27.30 5.86
CA GLY A 85 -10.49 -28.59 6.51
C GLY A 85 -10.34 -29.77 5.55
N ARG A 86 -10.76 -29.64 4.29
CA ARG A 86 -10.70 -30.71 3.28
C ARG A 86 -9.42 -30.72 2.44
N TYR A 87 -8.87 -29.54 2.17
CA TYR A 87 -7.74 -29.31 1.27
C TYR A 87 -6.78 -28.27 1.87
N PRO A 88 -6.09 -28.60 2.99
CA PRO A 88 -5.25 -27.65 3.70
C PRO A 88 -4.11 -27.07 2.85
N PHE A 89 -3.63 -27.83 1.86
CA PHE A 89 -2.60 -27.36 0.92
C PHE A 89 -3.04 -26.17 0.06
N MET A 90 -4.34 -25.87 -0.03
CA MET A 90 -4.84 -24.70 -0.75
C MET A 90 -4.40 -23.38 -0.10
N ALA A 91 -4.17 -23.37 1.23
CA ALA A 91 -3.61 -22.20 1.93
C ALA A 91 -2.20 -21.82 1.42
N TYR A 92 -1.48 -22.75 0.78
CA TYR A 92 -0.18 -22.44 0.18
C TYR A 92 -0.28 -21.36 -0.91
N GLY A 93 -1.43 -21.25 -1.58
CA GLY A 93 -1.68 -20.16 -2.53
C GLY A 93 -1.67 -18.78 -1.86
N THR A 94 -2.26 -18.66 -0.67
CA THR A 94 -2.24 -17.41 0.10
C THR A 94 -0.86 -17.11 0.70
N ASP A 95 -0.08 -18.14 1.03
CA ASP A 95 1.31 -17.97 1.47
C ASP A 95 2.19 -17.30 0.39
N TRP A 96 2.03 -17.71 -0.88
CA TRP A 96 2.74 -17.08 -2.00
C TRP A 96 2.31 -15.63 -2.23
N LEU A 97 1.01 -15.33 -2.07
CA LEU A 97 0.51 -13.96 -2.15
C LEU A 97 1.08 -13.10 -1.04
N ALA A 98 1.13 -13.61 0.19
CA ALA A 98 1.78 -12.95 1.33
C ALA A 98 3.26 -12.68 1.04
N PHE A 99 3.97 -13.71 0.56
CA PHE A 99 5.38 -13.61 0.24
C PHE A 99 5.67 -12.56 -0.85
N ALA A 100 4.82 -12.45 -1.88
CA ALA A 100 4.97 -11.43 -2.91
C ALA A 100 4.97 -10.00 -2.33
N HIS A 101 4.10 -9.72 -1.36
CA HIS A 101 4.08 -8.41 -0.69
C HIS A 101 5.36 -8.15 0.10
N LEU A 102 5.90 -9.17 0.79
CA LEU A 102 7.17 -9.07 1.51
C LEU A 102 8.35 -8.83 0.56
N VAL A 103 8.38 -9.51 -0.59
CA VAL A 103 9.41 -9.29 -1.62
C VAL A 103 9.32 -7.88 -2.20
N ILE A 104 8.10 -7.38 -2.46
CA ILE A 104 7.91 -5.98 -2.90
C ILE A 104 8.39 -5.01 -1.82
N ALA A 105 8.09 -5.26 -0.54
CA ALA A 105 8.56 -4.44 0.57
C ALA A 105 10.11 -4.39 0.64
N VAL A 106 10.78 -5.50 0.37
CA VAL A 106 12.25 -5.56 0.27
C VAL A 106 12.78 -4.69 -0.86
N ALA A 107 12.11 -4.61 -2.01
CA ALA A 107 12.52 -3.73 -3.11
C ALA A 107 12.55 -2.25 -2.69
N PHE A 108 11.68 -1.83 -1.78
CA PHE A 108 11.66 -0.46 -1.25
C PHE A 108 12.81 -0.12 -0.28
N ILE A 109 13.64 -1.09 0.10
CA ILE A 109 14.87 -0.81 0.86
C ILE A 109 15.87 -0.01 -0.01
N GLY A 110 15.85 -0.18 -1.34
CA GLY A 110 16.66 0.65 -2.25
C GLY A 110 16.36 2.15 -2.07
N PRO A 111 15.11 2.59 -2.27
CA PRO A 111 14.68 3.96 -1.99
C PRO A 111 14.90 4.45 -0.56
N LEU A 112 14.85 3.58 0.46
CA LEU A 112 15.18 3.98 1.83
C LEU A 112 16.65 4.38 2.00
N ARG A 113 17.55 3.75 1.24
CA ARG A 113 18.99 4.04 1.25
C ARG A 113 19.32 5.25 0.37
N ASP A 114 18.83 5.24 -0.86
CA ASP A 114 19.04 6.33 -1.83
C ASP A 114 17.77 6.51 -2.69
N PRO A 115 16.89 7.45 -2.33
CA PRO A 115 15.63 7.62 -3.02
C PRO A 115 15.76 8.25 -4.41
N VAL A 116 16.82 9.03 -4.65
CA VAL A 116 17.05 9.69 -5.95
C VAL A 116 17.47 8.65 -6.97
N ARG A 117 18.50 7.85 -6.66
CA ARG A 117 18.98 6.80 -7.55
C ARG A 117 17.93 5.70 -7.80
N ASN A 118 17.03 5.48 -6.85
CA ASN A 118 16.01 4.42 -6.93
C ASN A 118 14.59 4.96 -7.19
N VAL A 119 14.45 6.14 -7.79
CA VAL A 119 13.14 6.75 -8.07
C VAL A 119 12.20 5.84 -8.88
N TRP A 120 12.76 4.98 -9.73
CA TRP A 120 11.97 4.00 -10.50
C TRP A 120 11.16 3.06 -9.61
N VAL A 121 11.68 2.64 -8.44
CA VAL A 121 10.94 1.77 -7.52
C VAL A 121 9.68 2.47 -6.98
N ILE A 122 9.74 3.80 -6.81
CA ILE A 122 8.56 4.60 -6.43
C ILE A 122 7.53 4.60 -7.55
N GLN A 123 7.97 4.79 -8.79
CA GLN A 123 7.08 4.76 -9.96
C GLN A 123 6.48 3.36 -10.16
N PHE A 124 7.27 2.30 -10.00
CA PHE A 124 6.82 0.91 -10.00
C PHE A 124 5.72 0.70 -8.96
N GLY A 125 5.91 1.19 -7.73
CA GLY A 125 4.87 1.15 -6.70
C GLY A 125 3.60 1.89 -7.11
N MET A 126 3.72 3.08 -7.70
CA MET A 126 2.56 3.83 -8.19
C MET A 126 1.82 3.09 -9.30
N ILE A 127 2.55 2.48 -10.24
CA ILE A 127 1.97 1.63 -11.30
C ILE A 127 1.23 0.45 -10.69
N ALA A 128 1.82 -0.23 -9.71
CA ALA A 128 1.17 -1.32 -8.99
C ALA A 128 -0.11 -0.86 -8.29
N CYS A 129 -0.09 0.28 -7.60
CA CYS A 129 -1.27 0.86 -6.95
C CYS A 129 -2.40 1.15 -7.95
N VAL A 130 -2.08 1.71 -9.13
CA VAL A 130 -3.08 1.91 -10.20
C VAL A 130 -3.57 0.57 -10.75
N GLY A 131 -2.69 -0.41 -10.92
CA GLY A 131 -2.99 -1.74 -11.46
C GLY A 131 -3.94 -2.57 -10.60
N VAL A 132 -4.00 -2.32 -9.28
CA VAL A 132 -4.98 -2.98 -8.38
C VAL A 132 -6.42 -2.67 -8.79
N VAL A 133 -6.71 -1.46 -9.28
CA VAL A 133 -8.07 -1.03 -9.65
C VAL A 133 -8.67 -1.88 -10.77
N PRO A 134 -8.06 -1.99 -11.97
CA PRO A 134 -8.60 -2.85 -13.02
C PRO A 134 -8.59 -4.32 -12.61
N LEU A 135 -7.59 -4.78 -11.84
CA LEU A 135 -7.55 -6.16 -11.34
C LEU A 135 -8.80 -6.48 -10.51
N ALA A 136 -9.11 -5.65 -9.51
CA ALA A 136 -10.25 -5.86 -8.62
C ALA A 136 -11.59 -5.79 -9.37
N LEU A 137 -11.77 -4.82 -10.27
CA LEU A 137 -13.02 -4.67 -11.02
C LEU A 137 -13.24 -5.81 -12.02
N ILE A 138 -12.19 -6.21 -12.75
CA ILE A 138 -12.31 -7.24 -13.79
C ILE A 138 -12.35 -8.63 -13.16
N ALA A 139 -11.32 -9.00 -12.38
CA ALA A 139 -11.24 -10.33 -11.80
C ALA A 139 -12.30 -10.53 -10.72
N GLY A 140 -12.57 -9.51 -9.90
CA GLY A 140 -13.66 -9.53 -8.91
C GLY A 140 -15.02 -9.67 -9.58
N GLY A 141 -15.27 -8.94 -10.67
CA GLY A 141 -16.49 -9.08 -11.47
C GLY A 141 -16.66 -10.49 -12.05
N ILE A 142 -15.60 -11.04 -12.67
CA ILE A 142 -15.62 -12.40 -13.24
C ILE A 142 -15.85 -13.47 -12.17
N ARG A 143 -15.32 -13.28 -10.95
CA ARG A 143 -15.44 -14.21 -9.83
C ARG A 143 -16.67 -13.98 -8.94
N GLY A 144 -17.54 -13.04 -9.30
CA GLY A 144 -18.77 -12.75 -8.56
C GLY A 144 -18.54 -12.15 -7.17
N ILE A 145 -17.42 -11.44 -6.97
CA ILE A 145 -17.13 -10.73 -5.73
C ILE A 145 -18.04 -9.48 -5.64
N PRO A 146 -18.73 -9.22 -4.52
CA PRO A 146 -19.59 -8.04 -4.39
C PRO A 146 -18.81 -6.73 -4.57
N LEU A 147 -19.45 -5.71 -5.17
CA LEU A 147 -18.81 -4.41 -5.41
C LEU A 147 -18.29 -3.76 -4.13
N GLY A 148 -19.01 -3.89 -3.00
CA GLY A 148 -18.56 -3.38 -1.71
C GLY A 148 -17.21 -3.98 -1.27
N TRP A 149 -16.99 -5.26 -1.57
CA TRP A 149 -15.72 -5.93 -1.29
C TRP A 149 -14.64 -5.55 -2.29
N GLN A 150 -14.97 -5.44 -3.57
CA GLN A 150 -14.03 -4.94 -4.59
C GLN A 150 -13.53 -3.51 -4.24
N LEU A 151 -14.40 -2.65 -3.70
CA LEU A 151 -14.01 -1.33 -3.22
C LEU A 151 -13.00 -1.39 -2.07
N LEU A 152 -13.14 -2.38 -1.18
CA LEU A 152 -12.17 -2.64 -0.13
C LEU A 152 -10.82 -3.09 -0.72
N ASP A 153 -10.83 -4.01 -1.68
CA ASP A 153 -9.61 -4.48 -2.36
C ASP A 153 -8.89 -3.33 -3.08
N MET A 154 -9.63 -2.43 -3.74
CA MET A 154 -9.06 -1.27 -4.43
C MET A 154 -8.51 -0.20 -3.48
N SER A 155 -9.03 -0.13 -2.25
CA SER A 155 -8.60 0.88 -1.26
C SER A 155 -7.10 0.80 -0.97
N PHE A 156 -6.50 -0.39 -1.02
CA PHE A 156 -5.06 -0.57 -0.87
C PHE A 156 -4.26 0.20 -1.93
N GLY A 157 -4.70 0.14 -3.20
CA GLY A 157 -4.09 0.90 -4.28
C GLY A 157 -4.34 2.41 -4.16
N VAL A 158 -5.60 2.80 -3.92
CA VAL A 158 -6.02 4.21 -3.85
C VAL A 158 -5.39 4.95 -2.67
N ILE A 159 -5.28 4.30 -1.51
CA ILE A 159 -4.66 4.90 -0.33
C ILE A 159 -3.13 4.76 -0.41
N GLY A 160 -2.62 3.60 -0.87
CA GLY A 160 -1.19 3.33 -0.96
C GLY A 160 -0.44 4.25 -1.93
N ILE A 161 -1.10 4.75 -2.97
CA ILE A 161 -0.46 5.68 -3.92
C ILE A 161 -0.14 7.05 -3.29
N ILE A 162 -0.85 7.45 -2.23
CA ILE A 162 -0.69 8.78 -1.60
C ILE A 162 0.73 8.97 -1.05
N PRO A 163 1.27 8.08 -0.17
CA PRO A 163 2.67 8.10 0.23
C PRO A 163 3.65 8.19 -0.95
N LEU A 164 3.42 7.41 -2.00
CA LEU A 164 4.35 7.32 -3.13
C LEU A 164 4.38 8.60 -3.97
N VAL A 165 3.23 9.23 -4.20
CA VAL A 165 3.16 10.53 -4.87
C VAL A 165 3.86 11.62 -4.06
N VAL A 166 3.69 11.62 -2.74
CA VAL A 166 4.38 12.57 -1.85
C VAL A 166 5.89 12.35 -1.92
N VAL A 167 6.35 11.10 -1.81
CA VAL A 167 7.77 10.74 -1.90
C VAL A 167 8.34 11.13 -3.27
N TYR A 168 7.64 10.82 -4.36
CA TYR A 168 8.07 11.16 -5.72
C TYR A 168 8.27 12.67 -5.86
N ARG A 169 7.30 13.48 -5.41
CA ARG A 169 7.40 14.95 -5.45
C ARG A 169 8.58 15.47 -4.63
N LEU A 170 8.85 14.89 -3.46
CA LEU A 170 10.00 15.25 -2.63
C LEU A 170 11.33 14.86 -3.30
N ILE A 171 11.41 13.69 -3.92
CA ILE A 171 12.60 13.25 -4.67
C ILE A 171 12.92 14.24 -5.79
N ARG A 172 11.92 14.64 -6.59
CA ARG A 172 12.12 15.62 -7.67
C ARG A 172 12.63 16.97 -7.16
N ARG A 173 12.19 17.41 -5.98
CA ARG A 173 12.69 18.64 -5.33
C ARG A 173 14.13 18.49 -4.84
N ILE A 174 14.49 17.33 -4.29
CA ILE A 174 15.87 17.03 -3.88
C ILE A 174 16.80 17.04 -5.09
N GLU A 175 16.42 16.41 -6.20
CA GLU A 175 17.20 16.40 -7.45
C GLU A 175 17.45 17.83 -7.98
N GLN A 176 16.42 18.68 -7.97
CA GLN A 176 16.55 20.08 -8.38
C GLN A 176 17.49 20.87 -7.48
N ALA A 177 17.38 20.69 -6.15
CA ALA A 177 18.25 21.33 -5.18
C ALA A 177 19.72 20.90 -5.33
N GLN A 178 19.97 19.61 -5.62
CA GLN A 178 21.31 19.08 -5.85
C GLN A 178 21.92 19.59 -7.15
N ALA A 179 21.14 19.67 -8.24
CA ALA A 179 21.60 20.18 -9.53
C ALA A 179 21.94 21.69 -9.50
N ALA A 180 21.37 22.44 -8.55
CA ALA A 180 21.65 23.86 -8.35
C ALA A 180 22.95 24.14 -7.57
N LEU A 181 23.57 23.12 -6.97
CA LEU A 181 24.87 23.23 -6.31
C LEU A 181 25.99 23.09 -7.36
N PRO A 182 26.84 24.10 -7.58
CA PRO A 182 27.97 23.97 -8.49
C PRO A 182 28.92 22.89 -7.98
N VAL A 183 29.38 22.01 -8.88
CA VAL A 183 30.45 21.04 -8.61
C VAL A 183 31.73 21.85 -8.36
N LEU A 184 32.18 21.90 -7.11
CA LEU A 184 33.50 22.42 -6.72
C LEU A 184 34.58 21.36 -6.97
#